data_AF-A0A9D1L8T0-F1
#
_entry.id   AF-A0A9D1L8T0-F1
#
_cell.length_a   1.000
_cell.length_b   1.000
_cell.length_c   1.000
_cell.angle_alpha   90.00
_cell.angle_beta   90.00
_cell.angle_gamma   90.00
#
_symmetry.space_group_name_H-M   'P 1'
#
loop_
_entity.id
_entity.type
_entity.pdbx_description
1 polymer ?
#
loop_
_entity_poly.entity_id
_entity_poly.type
_entity_poly.pdbx_seq_one_letter_code
_entity_poly.pdbx_strand_id
1 'polypeptide(L)'
;MAIFTISDLHLSFAADKPMNIFGGAWKNHEEEIRADWISQVRQEDFVVLPGDHSWALHAEEAAADLRFIHELPGAKILLKGNHDLWWTTSRKMEEWKQHSGFSSLTFLYNDSIAVRSSDRIYAIAGTRGWLCPGDSEYKAQTDEKIYLREAGRLRGSLEKANRLLDAIPEKERGEIIVFLHYPPYGQQQKDTLFTQCIEENNIKKCYYGHIHGFTDADRAEARRTDVQLRENGTRYSLVSCDYTGNRLIRIAE
;
A
#
# COMPACT_ATOMS: atom_id res chain seq x y z
N MET A 1 -11.15 -9.22 -14.15
CA MET A 1 -10.11 -8.37 -13.55
C MET A 1 -10.60 -7.98 -12.19
N ALA A 2 -9.84 -8.32 -11.16
CA ALA A 2 -10.04 -7.95 -9.77
C ALA A 2 -8.87 -7.09 -9.30
N ILE A 3 -9.07 -6.43 -8.16
CA ILE A 3 -8.04 -5.66 -7.47
C ILE A 3 -7.77 -6.33 -6.13
N PHE A 4 -6.50 -6.60 -5.85
CA PHE A 4 -6.01 -7.14 -4.59
C PHE A 4 -5.05 -6.17 -3.91
N THR A 5 -4.78 -6.39 -2.62
CA THR A 5 -3.78 -5.64 -1.87
C THR A 5 -3.12 -6.48 -0.77
N ILE A 6 -1.88 -6.14 -0.45
CA ILE A 6 -1.07 -6.62 0.68
C ILE A 6 0.11 -5.66 0.86
N SER A 7 0.55 -5.35 2.08
CA SER A 7 1.72 -4.51 2.34
C SER A 7 2.80 -5.22 3.15
N ASP A 8 3.93 -4.54 3.31
CA ASP A 8 4.96 -4.88 4.27
C ASP A 8 5.55 -6.28 4.03
N LEU A 9 5.85 -6.58 2.77
CA LEU A 9 6.42 -7.86 2.37
C LEU A 9 7.80 -8.08 2.98
N HIS A 10 8.53 -7.00 3.31
CA HIS A 10 9.83 -7.04 4.00
C HIS A 10 10.82 -8.08 3.43
N LEU A 11 10.85 -8.17 2.10
CA LEU A 11 11.72 -9.11 1.40
C LEU A 11 13.19 -8.74 1.64
N SER A 12 14.05 -9.75 1.65
CA SER A 12 15.47 -9.60 1.96
C SER A 12 16.34 -10.63 1.23
N PHE A 13 16.01 -10.99 -0.01
CA PHE A 13 16.76 -12.02 -0.75
C PHE A 13 18.24 -11.65 -0.98
N ALA A 14 18.56 -10.36 -1.00
CA ALA A 14 19.93 -9.84 -1.13
C ALA A 14 20.42 -9.08 0.12
N ALA A 15 19.56 -8.85 1.12
CA ALA A 15 19.88 -8.08 2.31
C ALA A 15 19.97 -9.00 3.54
N ASP A 16 20.95 -8.79 4.42
CA ASP A 16 21.11 -9.60 5.64
C ASP A 16 20.17 -9.12 6.77
N LYS A 17 18.85 -9.16 6.50
CA LYS A 17 17.77 -8.80 7.43
C LYS A 17 16.57 -9.75 7.31
N PRO A 18 16.76 -11.05 7.59
CA PRO A 18 15.69 -12.01 7.44
C PRO A 18 14.60 -11.81 8.51
N MET A 19 13.34 -11.70 8.08
CA MET A 19 12.20 -11.54 8.99
C MET A 19 11.87 -12.83 9.75
N ASN A 20 12.31 -13.99 9.27
CA ASN A 20 12.04 -15.29 9.87
C ASN A 20 12.44 -15.41 11.36
N ILE A 21 13.36 -14.55 11.84
CA ILE A 21 13.80 -14.47 13.24
C ILE A 21 12.66 -14.09 14.19
N PHE A 22 11.63 -13.41 13.69
CA PHE A 22 10.44 -13.02 14.46
C PHE A 22 9.42 -14.16 14.59
N GLY A 23 9.61 -15.27 13.86
CA GLY A 23 8.72 -16.43 13.89
C GLY A 23 7.28 -16.10 13.46
N GLY A 24 6.34 -16.95 13.84
CA GLY A 24 4.92 -16.75 13.51
C GLY A 24 4.68 -16.59 12.02
N ALA A 25 3.97 -15.53 11.63
CA ALA A 25 3.68 -15.20 10.24
C ALA A 25 4.93 -14.91 9.39
N TRP A 26 6.08 -14.60 10.00
CA TRP A 26 7.31 -14.33 9.26
C TRP A 26 8.08 -15.59 8.85
N LYS A 27 7.69 -16.75 9.38
CA LYS A 27 8.34 -18.02 9.03
C LYS A 27 7.90 -18.45 7.63
N ASN A 28 8.82 -18.41 6.67
CA ASN A 28 8.55 -18.73 5.25
C ASN A 28 7.48 -17.83 4.62
N HIS A 29 7.38 -16.57 5.09
CA HIS A 29 6.36 -15.64 4.63
C HIS A 29 6.43 -15.40 3.12
N GLU A 30 7.62 -15.39 2.54
CA GLU A 30 7.84 -15.24 1.11
C GLU A 30 7.15 -16.35 0.31
N GLU A 31 7.29 -17.61 0.75
CA GLU A 31 6.65 -18.76 0.13
C GLU A 31 5.13 -18.78 0.35
N GLU A 32 4.67 -18.41 1.55
CA GLU A 32 3.23 -18.34 1.86
C GLU A 32 2.54 -17.26 1.03
N ILE A 33 3.11 -16.06 0.96
CA ILE A 33 2.62 -14.96 0.12
C ILE A 33 2.60 -15.40 -1.35
N ARG A 34 3.68 -16.02 -1.86
CA ARG A 34 3.73 -16.53 -3.24
C ARG A 34 2.61 -17.55 -3.50
N ALA A 35 2.41 -18.50 -2.60
CA ALA A 35 1.41 -19.54 -2.74
C ALA A 35 0.00 -18.97 -2.76
N ASP A 36 -0.31 -18.07 -1.83
CA ASP A 36 -1.61 -17.38 -1.77
C ASP A 36 -1.83 -16.54 -3.03
N TRP A 37 -0.84 -15.73 -3.45
CA TRP A 37 -0.89 -14.89 -4.64
C TRP A 37 -1.19 -15.70 -5.91
N ILE A 38 -0.45 -16.78 -6.16
CA ILE A 38 -0.64 -17.63 -7.34
C ILE A 38 -2.00 -18.34 -7.32
N SER A 39 -2.55 -18.62 -6.14
CA SER A 39 -3.84 -19.32 -6.02
C SER A 39 -5.04 -18.48 -6.47
N GLN A 40 -4.94 -17.15 -6.47
CA GLN A 40 -6.10 -16.28 -6.67
C GLN A 40 -5.91 -15.14 -7.68
N VAL A 41 -4.68 -14.68 -7.94
CA VAL A 41 -4.41 -13.57 -8.84
C VAL A 41 -4.14 -14.07 -10.26
N ARG A 42 -4.83 -13.48 -11.24
CA ARG A 42 -4.62 -13.74 -12.67
C ARG A 42 -3.77 -12.65 -13.32
N GLN A 43 -3.31 -12.88 -14.54
CA GLN A 43 -2.43 -11.94 -15.24
C GLN A 43 -3.10 -10.59 -15.55
N GLU A 44 -4.43 -10.61 -15.72
CA GLU A 44 -5.24 -9.42 -15.97
C GLU A 44 -5.62 -8.64 -14.70
N ASP A 45 -5.33 -9.18 -13.51
CA ASP A 45 -5.68 -8.56 -12.24
C ASP A 45 -4.64 -7.51 -11.80
N PHE A 46 -5.02 -6.67 -10.84
CA PHE A 46 -4.14 -5.68 -10.23
C PHE A 46 -3.85 -6.04 -8.77
N VAL A 47 -2.62 -5.81 -8.33
CA VAL A 47 -2.25 -5.91 -6.90
C VAL A 47 -1.60 -4.61 -6.46
N VAL A 48 -2.19 -3.96 -5.47
CA VAL A 48 -1.64 -2.73 -4.86
C VAL A 48 -0.79 -3.11 -3.65
N LEU A 49 0.41 -2.56 -3.57
CA LEU A 49 1.39 -2.81 -2.50
C LEU A 49 1.66 -1.49 -1.75
N PRO A 50 1.02 -1.24 -0.60
CA PRO A 50 1.20 -0.02 0.18
C PRO A 50 2.48 -0.01 1.04
N GLY A 51 3.64 -0.06 0.40
CA GLY A 51 4.94 0.13 1.04
C GLY A 51 5.59 -1.10 1.65
N ASP A 52 6.86 -0.91 2.00
CA ASP A 52 7.75 -1.82 2.72
C ASP A 52 7.91 -3.17 2.01
N HIS A 53 8.37 -3.08 0.76
CA HIS A 53 8.55 -4.22 -0.11
C HIS A 53 9.85 -4.96 0.18
N SER A 54 10.91 -4.22 0.53
CA SER A 54 12.27 -4.74 0.63
C SER A 54 13.07 -4.00 1.70
N TRP A 55 13.92 -4.76 2.41
CA TRP A 55 14.91 -4.26 3.36
C TRP A 55 16.17 -3.67 2.72
N ALA A 56 16.30 -3.77 1.39
CA ALA A 56 17.43 -3.26 0.64
C ALA A 56 17.66 -1.76 0.88
N LEU A 57 18.94 -1.37 0.94
CA LEU A 57 19.32 0.04 1.06
C LEU A 57 19.47 0.68 -0.33
N HIS A 58 19.87 -0.12 -1.32
CA HIS A 58 20.14 0.32 -2.67
C HIS A 58 19.31 -0.44 -3.70
N ALA A 59 19.10 0.16 -4.87
CA ALA A 59 18.25 -0.40 -5.93
C ALA A 59 18.79 -1.73 -6.46
N GLU A 60 20.12 -1.88 -6.50
CA GLU A 60 20.80 -3.09 -6.94
C GLU A 60 20.48 -4.29 -6.04
N GLU A 61 20.41 -4.08 -4.72
CA GLU A 61 20.01 -5.10 -3.74
C GLU A 61 18.51 -5.38 -3.85
N ALA A 62 17.69 -4.34 -3.96
CA ALA A 62 16.23 -4.44 -4.10
C ALA A 62 15.81 -5.19 -5.38
N ALA A 63 16.71 -5.33 -6.37
CA ALA A 63 16.41 -5.98 -7.63
C ALA A 63 16.03 -7.46 -7.48
N ALA A 64 16.58 -8.17 -6.49
CA ALA A 64 16.20 -9.56 -6.21
C ALA A 64 14.76 -9.64 -5.69
N ASP A 65 14.41 -8.76 -4.75
CA ASP A 65 13.09 -8.66 -4.13
C ASP A 65 12.03 -8.20 -5.14
N LEU A 66 12.32 -7.19 -5.95
CA LEU A 66 11.39 -6.75 -6.98
C LEU A 66 11.25 -7.74 -8.13
N ARG A 67 12.26 -8.58 -8.40
CA ARG A 67 12.14 -9.67 -9.37
C ARG A 67 11.15 -10.73 -8.87
N PHE A 68 11.23 -11.09 -7.59
CA PHE A 68 10.23 -11.95 -6.96
C PHE A 68 8.81 -11.40 -7.16
N ILE A 69 8.58 -10.11 -6.88
CA ILE A 69 7.26 -9.46 -7.05
C ILE A 69 6.86 -9.40 -8.54
N HIS A 70 7.81 -9.08 -9.41
CA HIS A 70 7.59 -8.96 -10.85
C HIS A 70 7.07 -10.26 -11.47
N GLU A 71 7.65 -11.40 -11.06
CA GLU A 71 7.31 -12.74 -11.57
C GLU A 71 5.94 -13.25 -11.10
N LEU A 72 5.36 -12.68 -10.04
CA LEU A 72 4.02 -13.04 -9.57
C LEU A 72 2.94 -12.52 -10.55
N PRO A 73 1.81 -13.24 -10.71
CA PRO A 73 0.74 -12.83 -11.61
C PRO A 73 0.17 -11.42 -11.34
N GLY A 74 -0.32 -10.77 -12.39
CA GLY A 74 -1.00 -9.49 -12.33
C GLY A 74 -0.08 -8.27 -12.49
N ALA A 75 -0.70 -7.10 -12.66
CA ALA A 75 -0.01 -5.82 -12.67
C ALA A 75 0.12 -5.28 -11.24
N LYS A 76 1.34 -4.95 -10.81
CA LYS A 76 1.61 -4.51 -9.43
C LYS A 76 1.75 -3.00 -9.37
N ILE A 77 0.99 -2.35 -8.49
CA ILE A 77 1.03 -0.92 -8.22
C ILE A 77 1.66 -0.71 -6.84
N LEU A 78 2.87 -0.19 -6.82
CA LEU A 78 3.68 -0.05 -5.61
C LEU A 78 3.59 1.38 -5.09
N LEU A 79 3.48 1.54 -3.78
CA LEU A 79 3.67 2.80 -3.07
C LEU A 79 4.91 2.68 -2.18
N LYS A 80 5.56 3.80 -1.89
CA LYS A 80 6.77 3.81 -1.05
C LYS A 80 6.42 3.69 0.43
N GLY A 81 7.05 2.75 1.13
CA GLY A 81 7.06 2.67 2.60
C GLY A 81 8.28 3.34 3.24
N ASN A 82 8.44 3.19 4.56
CA ASN A 82 9.59 3.77 5.26
C ASN A 82 10.86 2.92 5.18
N HIS A 83 10.73 1.61 4.95
CA HIS A 83 11.86 0.69 4.79
C HIS A 83 12.33 0.57 3.34
N ASP A 84 11.57 1.06 2.37
CA ASP A 84 11.98 1.12 0.95
C ASP A 84 13.06 2.19 0.68
N LEU A 85 14.20 2.14 1.35
CA LEU A 85 15.26 3.17 1.27
C LEU A 85 15.88 3.26 -0.14
N TRP A 86 15.88 2.15 -0.86
CA TRP A 86 16.27 2.04 -2.28
C TRP A 86 15.41 2.91 -3.22
N TRP A 87 14.18 3.24 -2.83
CA TRP A 87 13.25 3.99 -3.66
C TRP A 87 13.54 5.49 -3.60
N THR A 88 14.01 6.06 -4.71
CA THR A 88 14.45 7.47 -4.81
C THR A 88 13.43 8.38 -5.50
N THR A 89 13.79 8.99 -6.64
CA THR A 89 12.92 9.91 -7.39
C THR A 89 12.17 9.17 -8.49
N SER A 90 11.00 9.69 -8.89
CA SER A 90 10.19 9.08 -9.95
C SER A 90 10.97 8.78 -11.23
N ARG A 91 11.77 9.75 -11.69
CA ARG A 91 12.62 9.59 -12.87
C ARG A 91 13.64 8.46 -12.73
N LYS A 92 14.42 8.45 -11.64
CA LYS A 92 15.48 7.45 -11.44
C LYS A 92 14.90 6.04 -11.36
N MET A 93 13.77 5.91 -10.68
CA MET A 93 13.12 4.63 -10.50
C MET A 93 12.43 4.14 -11.78
N GLU A 94 11.89 5.04 -12.60
CA GLU A 94 11.37 4.69 -13.93
C GLU A 94 12.49 4.24 -14.86
N GLU A 95 13.62 4.96 -14.89
CA GLU A 95 14.82 4.55 -15.62
C GLU A 95 15.28 3.17 -15.15
N TRP A 96 15.45 2.96 -13.83
CA TRP A 96 15.87 1.67 -13.28
C TRP A 96 14.90 0.53 -13.59
N LYS A 97 13.58 0.77 -13.52
CA LYS A 97 12.54 -0.20 -13.87
C LYS A 97 12.70 -0.69 -15.32
N GLN A 98 12.93 0.25 -16.24
CA GLN A 98 13.09 -0.05 -17.67
C GLN A 98 14.36 -0.85 -17.92
N HIS A 99 15.49 -0.46 -17.33
CA HIS A 99 16.75 -1.20 -17.45
C HIS A 99 16.67 -2.61 -16.84
N SER A 100 15.91 -2.78 -15.76
CA SER A 100 15.76 -4.07 -15.06
C SER A 100 14.72 -4.99 -15.68
N GLY A 101 13.93 -4.50 -16.65
CA GLY A 101 12.88 -5.29 -17.32
C GLY A 101 11.63 -5.52 -16.47
N PHE A 102 11.40 -4.73 -15.42
CA PHE A 102 10.27 -4.89 -14.50
C PHE A 102 8.96 -4.31 -15.04
N SER A 103 8.53 -4.81 -16.20
CA SER A 103 7.40 -4.30 -16.97
C SER A 103 6.04 -4.41 -16.27
N SER A 104 5.88 -5.36 -15.35
CA SER A 104 4.64 -5.55 -14.59
C SER A 104 4.50 -4.61 -13.39
N LEU A 105 5.54 -3.82 -13.08
CA LEU A 105 5.55 -2.95 -11.90
C LEU A 105 5.19 -1.53 -12.30
N THR A 106 4.36 -0.89 -11.49
CA THR A 106 4.03 0.54 -11.60
C THR A 106 4.34 1.20 -10.27
N PHE A 107 5.29 2.10 -10.25
CA PHE A 107 5.63 2.88 -9.06
C PHE A 107 4.73 4.12 -8.98
N LEU A 108 3.87 4.17 -7.97
CA LEU A 108 2.93 5.26 -7.75
C LEU A 108 3.55 6.32 -6.82
N TYR A 109 4.04 7.43 -7.39
CA TYR A 109 4.78 8.47 -6.67
C TYR A 109 3.88 9.54 -6.06
N ASN A 110 3.20 9.22 -4.95
CA ASN A 110 2.28 10.16 -4.31
C ASN A 110 1.22 10.68 -5.30
N ASP A 111 0.69 9.76 -6.11
CA ASP A 111 -0.04 10.06 -7.33
C ASP A 111 -1.27 9.16 -7.43
N SER A 112 -2.03 9.27 -8.52
CA SER A 112 -3.15 8.37 -8.82
C SER A 112 -3.13 7.83 -10.25
N ILE A 113 -3.74 6.65 -10.40
CA ILE A 113 -3.85 5.90 -11.66
C ILE A 113 -5.24 5.26 -11.78
N ALA A 114 -5.77 5.22 -13.00
CA ALA A 114 -7.03 4.53 -13.29
C ALA A 114 -6.76 3.04 -13.60
N VAL A 115 -7.56 2.15 -13.02
CA VAL A 115 -7.48 0.70 -13.25
C VAL A 115 -8.87 0.15 -13.55
N ARG A 116 -8.96 -0.84 -14.43
CA ARG A 116 -10.23 -1.47 -14.78
C ARG A 116 -10.43 -2.73 -13.93
N SER A 117 -11.58 -2.83 -13.27
CA SER A 117 -12.05 -4.04 -12.58
C SER A 117 -13.45 -4.33 -13.08
N SER A 118 -13.63 -5.52 -13.66
CA SER A 118 -14.80 -5.89 -14.45
C SER A 118 -15.27 -4.78 -15.43
N ASP A 119 -16.46 -4.25 -15.24
CA ASP A 119 -17.09 -3.21 -16.06
C ASP A 119 -16.86 -1.78 -15.53
N ARG A 120 -16.11 -1.64 -14.43
CA ARG A 120 -15.85 -0.37 -13.76
C ARG A 120 -14.38 0.04 -13.84
N ILE A 121 -14.15 1.35 -13.80
CA ILE A 121 -12.84 1.98 -13.73
C ILE A 121 -12.70 2.65 -12.37
N TYR A 122 -11.78 2.15 -11.57
CA TYR A 122 -11.43 2.67 -10.25
C TYR A 122 -10.23 3.60 -10.38
N ALA A 123 -10.13 4.57 -9.47
CA ALA A 123 -8.92 5.35 -9.32
C ALA A 123 -8.18 4.90 -8.06
N ILE A 124 -6.96 4.38 -8.24
CA ILE A 124 -6.05 4.07 -7.16
C ILE A 124 -5.29 5.35 -6.85
N ALA A 125 -5.40 5.83 -5.62
CA ALA A 125 -4.75 7.04 -5.12
C ALA A 125 -3.97 6.71 -3.86
N GLY A 126 -2.91 7.47 -3.57
CA GLY A 126 -2.19 7.25 -2.34
C GLY A 126 -0.83 7.92 -2.26
N THR A 127 -0.28 7.87 -1.07
CA THR A 127 1.04 8.40 -0.72
C THR A 127 1.70 7.50 0.32
N ARG A 128 2.91 7.84 0.74
CA ARG A 128 3.53 7.17 1.89
C ARG A 128 2.76 7.44 3.19
N GLY A 129 2.29 8.67 3.39
CA GLY A 129 1.82 9.12 4.70
C GLY A 129 2.98 9.42 5.67
N TRP A 130 2.66 9.75 6.91
CA TRP A 130 3.66 10.04 7.95
C TRP A 130 3.08 9.83 9.35
N LEU A 131 3.96 9.87 10.35
CA LEU A 131 3.58 10.02 11.76
C LEU A 131 2.67 11.23 11.97
N CYS A 132 1.65 11.05 12.79
CA CYS A 132 0.64 12.07 13.07
C CYS A 132 0.97 12.83 14.36
N PRO A 133 0.58 14.11 14.47
CA PRO A 133 0.67 14.86 15.72
C PRO A 133 -0.03 14.12 16.87
N GLY A 134 0.71 13.86 17.94
CA GLY A 134 0.23 13.14 19.11
C GLY A 134 0.64 11.66 19.16
N ASP A 135 1.26 11.13 18.11
CA ASP A 135 1.93 9.83 18.19
C ASP A 135 3.16 9.90 19.09
N SER A 136 3.45 8.83 19.82
CA SER A 136 4.58 8.76 20.75
C SER A 136 5.94 9.04 20.10
N GLU A 137 6.09 8.71 18.82
CA GLU A 137 7.33 8.89 18.06
C GLU A 137 7.40 10.22 17.31
N TYR A 138 6.30 10.97 17.26
CA TYR A 138 6.23 12.23 16.54
C TYR A 138 7.00 13.34 17.27
N LYS A 139 7.96 13.95 16.58
CA LYS A 139 8.74 15.08 17.08
C LYS A 139 8.44 16.31 16.23
N ALA A 140 7.68 17.26 16.80
CA ALA A 140 7.21 18.44 16.07
C ALA A 140 8.32 19.18 15.30
N GLN A 141 9.53 19.28 15.87
CA GLN A 141 10.67 19.98 15.26
C GLN A 141 11.13 19.37 13.92
N THR A 142 10.94 18.06 13.72
CA THR A 142 11.40 17.32 12.53
C THR A 142 10.26 16.82 11.67
N ASP A 143 9.14 16.45 12.29
CA ASP A 143 8.06 15.71 11.64
C ASP A 143 6.95 16.61 11.11
N GLU A 144 6.73 17.80 11.68
CA GLU A 144 5.60 18.67 11.28
C GLU A 144 5.65 19.06 9.80
N LYS A 145 6.83 19.47 9.33
CA LYS A 145 7.02 19.82 7.91
C LYS A 145 6.81 18.62 6.99
N ILE A 146 7.15 17.42 7.45
CA ILE A 146 6.99 16.19 6.66
C ILE A 146 5.51 15.80 6.63
N TYR A 147 4.86 15.76 7.79
CA TYR A 147 3.43 15.51 7.94
C TYR A 147 2.58 16.43 7.05
N LEU A 148 2.80 17.75 7.11
CA LEU A 148 2.10 18.72 6.27
C LEU A 148 2.33 18.47 4.76
N ARG A 149 3.56 18.09 4.39
CA ARG A 149 3.90 17.78 3.00
C ARG A 149 3.22 16.50 2.52
N GLU A 150 3.21 15.44 3.31
CA GLU A 150 2.55 14.18 2.97
C GLU A 150 1.03 14.35 2.90
N ALA A 151 0.43 15.17 3.77
CA ALA A 151 -0.98 15.53 3.69
C ALA A 151 -1.29 16.31 2.40
N GLY A 152 -0.46 17.28 2.03
CA GLY A 152 -0.59 18.01 0.77
C GLY A 152 -0.45 17.11 -0.46
N ARG A 153 0.44 16.12 -0.41
CA ARG A 153 0.59 15.10 -1.45
C ARG A 153 -0.66 14.24 -1.59
N LEU A 154 -1.28 13.84 -0.48
CA LEU A 154 -2.50 13.05 -0.51
C LEU A 154 -3.64 13.84 -1.16
N ARG A 155 -3.78 15.12 -0.80
CA ARG A 155 -4.73 16.04 -1.46
C ARG A 155 -4.52 16.09 -2.97
N GLY A 156 -3.27 16.30 -3.43
CA GLY A 156 -2.94 16.31 -4.85
C GLY A 156 -3.24 14.99 -5.57
N SER A 157 -2.94 13.86 -4.93
CA SER A 157 -3.25 12.52 -5.46
C SER A 157 -4.76 12.32 -5.63
N LEU A 158 -5.56 12.75 -4.63
CA LEU A 158 -7.02 12.70 -4.67
C LEU A 158 -7.63 13.66 -5.69
N GLU A 159 -7.12 14.89 -5.82
CA GLU A 159 -7.56 15.82 -6.87
C GLU A 159 -7.39 15.21 -8.26
N LYS A 160 -6.24 14.57 -8.52
CA LYS A 160 -6.00 13.88 -9.78
C LYS A 160 -6.91 12.66 -9.93
N ALA A 161 -7.17 11.90 -8.86
CA ALA A 161 -8.06 10.74 -8.89
C ALA A 161 -9.50 11.13 -9.25
N ASN A 162 -9.99 12.23 -8.68
CA ASN A 162 -11.28 12.82 -9.04
C ASN A 162 -11.32 13.19 -10.53
N ARG A 163 -10.31 13.92 -11.04
CA ARG A 163 -10.22 14.26 -12.48
C ARG A 163 -10.19 13.03 -13.39
N LEU A 164 -9.50 11.96 -12.97
CA LEU A 164 -9.48 10.69 -13.71
C LEU A 164 -10.89 10.10 -13.81
N LEU A 165 -11.65 10.05 -12.71
CA LEU A 165 -13.00 9.49 -12.70
C LEU A 165 -14.05 10.38 -13.35
N ASP A 166 -13.90 11.71 -13.27
CA ASP A 166 -14.79 12.67 -13.93
C ASP A 166 -14.78 12.50 -15.46
N ALA A 167 -13.64 12.08 -16.02
CA ALA A 167 -13.50 11.77 -17.44
C ALA A 167 -14.12 10.41 -17.83
N ILE A 168 -14.53 9.57 -16.87
CA ILE A 168 -15.13 8.27 -17.11
C ILE A 168 -16.67 8.38 -17.15
N PRO A 169 -17.34 7.75 -18.14
CA PRO A 169 -18.81 7.66 -18.17
C PRO A 169 -19.37 7.08 -16.87
N GLU A 170 -20.46 7.65 -16.35
CA GLU A 170 -21.05 7.26 -15.06
C GLU A 170 -21.30 5.74 -14.94
N LYS A 171 -21.75 5.11 -16.02
CA LYS A 171 -22.01 3.65 -16.10
C LYS A 171 -20.76 2.77 -15.91
N GLU A 172 -19.58 3.28 -16.26
CA GLU A 172 -18.28 2.61 -16.15
C GLU A 172 -17.48 3.16 -14.95
N ARG A 173 -18.03 4.13 -14.20
CA ARG A 173 -17.31 4.79 -13.11
C ARG A 173 -17.31 3.89 -11.88
N GLY A 174 -16.10 3.56 -11.42
CA GLY A 174 -15.85 2.94 -10.14
C GLY A 174 -15.68 3.99 -9.05
N GLU A 175 -14.96 3.61 -8.00
CA GLU A 175 -14.71 4.45 -6.82
C GLU A 175 -13.21 4.83 -6.76
N ILE A 176 -12.89 5.84 -5.96
CA ILE A 176 -11.51 6.10 -5.55
C ILE A 176 -11.19 5.15 -4.38
N ILE A 177 -10.06 4.46 -4.47
CA ILE A 177 -9.52 3.64 -3.38
C ILE A 177 -8.19 4.26 -2.95
N VAL A 178 -8.08 4.59 -1.66
CA VAL A 178 -6.89 5.23 -1.10
C VAL A 178 -5.96 4.20 -0.47
N PHE A 179 -4.66 4.40 -0.69
CA PHE A 179 -3.59 3.62 -0.10
C PHE A 179 -2.60 4.54 0.61
N LEU A 180 -2.24 4.19 1.84
CA LEU A 180 -1.16 4.83 2.58
C LEU A 180 -0.22 3.74 3.08
N HIS A 181 1.05 4.05 3.29
CA HIS A 181 1.89 3.12 4.05
C HIS A 181 1.66 3.32 5.55
N TYR A 182 1.83 4.56 6.04
CA TYR A 182 1.52 4.90 7.43
C TYR A 182 0.00 4.89 7.69
N PRO A 183 -0.43 4.60 8.93
CA PRO A 183 -1.82 4.73 9.32
C PRO A 183 -2.34 6.16 9.08
N PRO A 184 -3.57 6.32 8.56
CA PRO A 184 -4.15 7.64 8.36
C PRO A 184 -4.51 8.34 9.67
N TYR A 185 -4.57 7.63 10.80
CA TYR A 185 -4.92 8.17 12.10
C TYR A 185 -3.74 8.08 13.08
N GLY A 186 -3.73 8.95 14.10
CA GLY A 186 -2.75 8.84 15.19
C GLY A 186 -3.10 7.71 16.17
N GLN A 187 -2.18 7.34 17.05
CA GLN A 187 -2.33 6.28 18.07
C GLN A 187 -3.58 6.44 18.94
N GLN A 188 -4.02 7.67 19.19
CA GLN A 188 -5.25 7.98 19.94
C GLN A 188 -6.52 7.98 19.07
N GLN A 189 -6.42 7.52 17.81
CA GLN A 189 -7.48 7.50 16.79
C GLN A 189 -8.15 8.86 16.53
N LYS A 190 -7.45 9.95 16.83
CA LYS A 190 -7.90 11.33 16.58
C LYS A 190 -7.93 11.64 15.08
N ASP A 191 -8.72 12.66 14.72
CA ASP A 191 -8.74 13.19 13.37
C ASP A 191 -7.39 13.82 13.02
N THR A 192 -6.89 13.48 11.83
CA THR A 192 -5.63 13.96 11.28
C THR A 192 -5.89 14.65 9.96
N LEU A 193 -4.87 15.27 9.38
CA LEU A 193 -4.97 15.83 8.03
C LEU A 193 -5.18 14.74 6.98
N PHE A 194 -4.76 13.49 7.25
CA PHE A 194 -5.00 12.37 6.34
C PHE A 194 -6.46 11.92 6.41
N THR A 195 -7.00 11.67 7.61
CA THR A 195 -8.42 11.30 7.75
C THR A 195 -9.33 12.40 7.21
N GLN A 196 -9.07 13.67 7.56
CA GLN A 196 -9.82 14.81 7.01
C GLN A 196 -9.80 14.80 5.49
N CYS A 197 -8.64 14.65 4.86
CA CYS A 197 -8.51 14.63 3.41
C CYS A 197 -9.31 13.49 2.77
N ILE A 198 -9.31 12.30 3.37
CA ILE A 198 -10.03 11.12 2.88
C ILE A 198 -11.54 11.34 3.01
N GLU A 199 -11.97 11.84 4.16
CA GLU A 199 -13.37 11.97 4.52
C GLU A 199 -14.07 13.12 3.81
N GLU A 200 -13.41 14.28 3.65
CA GLU A 200 -13.90 15.42 2.86
C GLU A 200 -14.10 15.06 1.37
N ASN A 201 -13.31 14.11 0.86
CA ASN A 201 -13.46 13.57 -0.50
C ASN A 201 -14.44 12.40 -0.60
N ASN A 202 -15.18 12.09 0.48
CA ASN A 202 -16.16 11.00 0.56
C ASN A 202 -15.60 9.61 0.21
N ILE A 203 -14.30 9.39 0.40
CA ILE A 203 -13.64 8.12 0.11
C ILE A 203 -14.16 7.05 1.05
N LYS A 204 -14.57 5.88 0.52
CA LYS A 204 -15.13 4.80 1.33
C LYS A 204 -14.14 3.73 1.75
N LYS A 205 -13.03 3.61 1.02
CA LYS A 205 -12.02 2.56 1.21
C LYS A 205 -10.62 3.18 1.30
N CYS A 206 -9.98 3.00 2.45
CA CYS A 206 -8.58 3.32 2.66
C CYS A 206 -7.86 2.09 3.22
N TYR A 207 -6.79 1.67 2.55
CA TYR A 207 -5.94 0.57 2.97
C TYR A 207 -4.57 1.09 3.40
N TYR A 208 -4.01 0.54 4.48
CA TYR A 208 -2.70 0.95 4.98
C TYR A 208 -1.89 -0.21 5.58
N GLY A 209 -0.58 -0.02 5.72
CA GLY A 209 0.37 -1.01 6.22
C GLY A 209 1.05 -0.59 7.53
N HIS A 210 2.38 -0.78 7.60
CA HIS A 210 3.30 -0.26 8.62
C HIS A 210 3.18 -0.88 10.03
N ILE A 211 1.97 -1.23 10.47
CA ILE A 211 1.75 -1.80 11.81
C ILE A 211 2.02 -3.31 11.77
N HIS A 212 2.76 -3.80 12.77
CA HIS A 212 3.22 -5.19 12.89
C HIS A 212 3.11 -5.73 14.32
N GLY A 213 3.41 -7.02 14.47
CA GLY A 213 3.59 -7.67 15.78
C GLY A 213 2.36 -8.42 16.25
N PHE A 214 1.53 -8.88 15.33
CA PHE A 214 0.27 -9.57 15.62
C PHE A 214 0.50 -11.06 15.92
N THR A 215 -0.04 -11.51 17.05
CA THR A 215 -0.07 -12.92 17.44
C THR A 215 -1.07 -13.71 16.60
N ASP A 216 -0.97 -15.04 16.64
CA ASP A 216 -1.93 -15.93 15.97
C ASP A 216 -3.37 -15.71 16.45
N ALA A 217 -3.55 -15.33 17.72
CA ALA A 217 -4.84 -14.99 18.30
C ALA A 217 -5.41 -13.68 17.73
N ASP A 218 -4.57 -12.65 17.61
CA ASP A 218 -4.96 -11.35 17.04
C ASP A 218 -5.49 -11.51 15.60
N ARG A 219 -4.86 -12.40 14.82
CA ARG A 219 -5.26 -12.69 13.44
C ARG A 219 -6.56 -13.48 13.34
N ALA A 220 -6.82 -14.38 14.28
CA ALA A 220 -8.06 -15.15 14.33
C ALA A 220 -9.27 -14.27 14.71
N GLU A 221 -9.05 -13.25 15.55
CA GLU A 221 -10.07 -12.29 15.95
C GLU A 221 -10.28 -11.18 14.93
N ALA A 222 -9.24 -10.82 14.18
CA ALA A 222 -9.31 -9.90 13.05
C ALA A 222 -10.30 -10.42 11.98
N ARG A 223 -11.55 -9.95 12.05
CA ARG A 223 -12.58 -10.21 11.04
C ARG A 223 -12.28 -9.44 9.76
N ARG A 224 -11.26 -9.89 9.01
CA ARG A 224 -10.85 -9.40 7.68
C ARG A 224 -10.62 -7.89 7.60
N THR A 225 -9.37 -7.50 7.82
CA THR A 225 -8.73 -6.20 7.52
C THR A 225 -9.33 -4.90 8.04
N ASP A 226 -10.65 -4.78 8.19
CA ASP A 226 -11.33 -3.56 8.61
C ASP A 226 -11.02 -3.29 10.10
N VAL A 227 -10.05 -2.40 10.35
CA VAL A 227 -9.62 -2.02 11.70
C VAL A 227 -10.51 -0.92 12.28
N GLN A 228 -11.08 -0.06 11.41
CA GLN A 228 -11.93 1.05 11.86
C GLN A 228 -12.99 1.43 10.83
N LEU A 229 -14.24 1.54 11.27
CA LEU A 229 -15.34 2.15 10.52
C LEU A 229 -15.69 3.51 11.15
N ARG A 230 -15.72 4.57 10.33
CA ARG A 230 -16.14 5.91 10.76
C ARG A 230 -17.63 6.14 10.50
N GLU A 231 -18.22 7.10 11.21
CA GLU A 231 -19.65 7.46 11.07
C GLU A 231 -20.04 7.87 9.65
N ASN A 232 -19.12 8.45 8.87
CA ASN A 232 -19.32 8.81 7.47
C ASN A 232 -19.24 7.62 6.49
N GLY A 233 -19.07 6.40 7.01
CA GLY A 233 -18.98 5.15 6.25
C GLY A 233 -17.60 4.86 5.65
N THR A 234 -16.57 5.65 5.95
CA THR A 234 -15.18 5.37 5.56
C THR A 234 -14.65 4.18 6.33
N ARG A 235 -14.03 3.22 5.62
CA ARG A 235 -13.35 2.07 6.21
C ARG A 235 -11.84 2.22 6.08
N TYR A 236 -11.15 2.04 7.20
CA TYR A 236 -9.70 1.97 7.28
C TYR A 236 -9.28 0.52 7.54
N SER A 237 -8.60 -0.08 6.57
CA SER A 237 -8.22 -1.49 6.57
C SER A 237 -6.71 -1.66 6.67
N LEU A 238 -6.23 -2.39 7.67
CA LEU A 238 -4.81 -2.77 7.78
C LEU A 238 -4.52 -3.98 6.88
N VAL A 239 -3.45 -3.91 6.10
CA VAL A 239 -3.09 -4.93 5.10
C VAL A 239 -1.63 -5.41 5.20
N SER A 240 -0.94 -5.15 6.32
CA SER A 240 0.38 -5.74 6.61
C SER A 240 0.32 -7.26 6.49
N CYS A 241 1.31 -7.86 5.83
CA CYS A 241 1.25 -9.29 5.54
C CYS A 241 1.18 -10.15 6.81
N ASP A 242 1.89 -9.78 7.88
CA ASP A 242 1.83 -10.49 9.15
C ASP A 242 0.45 -10.41 9.78
N TYR A 243 -0.26 -9.30 9.64
CA TYR A 243 -1.64 -9.15 10.08
C TYR A 243 -2.63 -9.98 9.26
N THR A 244 -2.52 -9.97 7.93
CA THR A 244 -3.42 -10.72 7.04
C THR A 244 -3.12 -12.22 6.98
N GLY A 245 -2.08 -12.67 7.69
CA GLY A 245 -1.63 -14.06 7.68
C GLY A 245 -1.08 -14.48 6.33
N ASN A 246 -0.30 -13.59 5.70
CA ASN A 246 0.32 -13.76 4.39
C ASN A 246 -0.67 -13.92 3.23
N ARG A 247 -1.90 -13.42 3.39
CA ARG A 247 -2.96 -13.52 2.39
C ARG A 247 -3.26 -12.18 1.73
N LEU A 248 -3.41 -12.21 0.41
CA LEU A 248 -3.89 -11.07 -0.36
C LEU A 248 -5.37 -10.85 -0.09
N ILE A 249 -5.75 -9.58 -0.08
CA ILE A 249 -7.12 -9.15 0.17
C ILE A 249 -7.73 -8.67 -1.15
N ARG A 250 -8.81 -9.31 -1.59
CA ARG A 250 -9.60 -8.84 -2.75
C ARG A 250 -10.46 -7.65 -2.33
N ILE A 251 -10.33 -6.52 -3.03
CA ILE A 251 -10.96 -5.24 -2.64
C ILE A 251 -11.94 -4.68 -3.69
N ALA A 252 -11.88 -5.19 -4.92
CA ALA A 252 -12.84 -4.93 -5.99
C ALA A 252 -12.86 -6.11 -6.99
N GLU A 253 -14.02 -6.34 -7.60
CA GLU A 253 -14.21 -7.23 -8.75
C GLU A 253 -15.21 -6.56 -9.70
#